data_AF-A0A349M657-F1
#
_entry.id   AF-A0A349M657-F1
#
_cell.length_a   1.000
_cell.length_b   1.000
_cell.length_c   1.000
_cell.angle_alpha   90.00
_cell.angle_beta   90.00
_cell.angle_gamma   90.00
#
_symmetry.space_group_name_H-M   'P 1'
#
loop_
_entity.id
_entity.type
_entity.pdbx_description
1 polymer ?
#
loop_
_entity_poly.entity_id
_entity_poly.type
_entity_poly.pdbx_seq_one_letter_code
_entity_poly.pdbx_strand_id
1 'polypeptide(L)'
;MSALIALRSYLFRYRVAMIGGFLFLIIANGVALILPYLIRLAVDSLQVRTDPGVLLRIGLLIVLVGLVQAILSYYGRFIQAEVSRRIEYELRADLFKHFEK
;
A
#
# COMPACT_ATOMS: atom_id res chain seq x y z
N MET A 1 26.83 -20.16 -8.94
CA MET A 1 25.91 -19.23 -8.24
C MET A 1 25.75 -17.86 -8.92
N SER A 2 26.26 -17.64 -10.14
CA SER A 2 26.39 -16.29 -10.70
C SER A 2 25.11 -15.65 -11.27
N ALA A 3 24.06 -16.43 -11.56
CA ALA A 3 22.82 -15.92 -12.17
C ALA A 3 22.12 -14.81 -11.33
N LEU A 4 22.20 -14.91 -9.99
CA LEU A 4 21.66 -13.90 -9.07
C LEU A 4 22.36 -12.54 -9.19
N ILE A 5 23.62 -12.51 -9.64
CA ILE A 5 24.41 -11.28 -9.81
C ILE A 5 23.98 -10.53 -11.07
N ALA A 6 23.55 -11.23 -12.13
CA ALA A 6 22.94 -10.60 -13.30
C ALA A 6 21.60 -9.93 -12.94
N LEU A 7 20.74 -10.62 -12.19
CA LEU A 7 19.47 -10.07 -11.68
C LEU A 7 19.67 -8.78 -10.87
N ARG A 8 20.76 -8.67 -10.10
CA ARG A 8 21.09 -7.48 -9.29
C ARG A 8 21.20 -6.20 -10.12
N SER A 9 21.57 -6.30 -11.41
CA SER A 9 21.60 -5.15 -12.33
C SER A 9 20.19 -4.72 -12.75
N TYR A 10 19.32 -5.68 -13.07
CA TYR A 10 17.90 -5.43 -13.38
C TYR A 10 17.14 -4.86 -12.18
N LEU A 11 17.36 -5.43 -10.98
CA LEU A 11 16.86 -4.90 -9.72
C LEU A 11 17.34 -3.45 -9.48
N PHE A 12 18.55 -3.10 -9.91
CA PHE A 12 19.05 -1.73 -9.82
C PHE A 12 18.28 -0.75 -10.73
N ARG A 13 17.89 -1.19 -11.93
CA ARG A 13 17.15 -0.34 -12.89
C ARG A 13 15.72 -0.01 -12.40
N TYR A 14 15.10 -0.92 -11.66
CA TYR A 14 13.78 -0.72 -11.03
C TYR A 14 13.82 -0.21 -9.58
N ARG A 15 14.99 0.17 -9.04
CA ARG A 15 15.13 0.74 -7.68
C ARG A 15 14.08 1.82 -7.36
N VAL A 16 13.86 2.76 -8.27
CA VAL A 16 12.95 3.89 -8.06
C VAL A 16 11.50 3.42 -7.93
N ALA A 17 11.08 2.43 -8.72
CA ALA A 17 9.73 1.85 -8.63
C ALA A 17 9.55 1.00 -7.36
N MET A 18 10.58 0.22 -6.96
CA MET A 18 10.55 -0.54 -5.71
C MET A 18 10.51 0.39 -4.48
N ILE A 19 11.34 1.42 -4.44
CA ILE A 19 11.37 2.43 -3.37
C ILE A 19 10.05 3.21 -3.34
N GLY A 20 9.52 3.63 -4.50
CA GLY A 20 8.22 4.28 -4.60
C GLY A 20 7.07 3.42 -4.08
N GLY A 21 6.99 2.15 -4.50
CA GLY A 21 6.00 1.19 -4.03
C GLY A 21 6.15 0.85 -2.53
N PHE A 22 7.37 0.84 -2.00
CA PHE A 22 7.65 0.61 -0.58
C PHE A 22 7.26 1.82 0.28
N LEU A 23 7.54 3.04 -0.17
CA LEU A 23 7.02 4.28 0.43
C LEU A 23 5.50 4.31 0.40
N PHE A 24 4.86 3.95 -0.72
CA PHE A 24 3.40 3.85 -0.81
C PHE A 24 2.82 2.82 0.16
N LEU A 25 3.50 1.69 0.34
CA LEU A 25 3.12 0.66 1.31
C LEU A 25 3.24 1.17 2.76
N ILE A 26 4.32 1.88 3.11
CA ILE A 26 4.50 2.50 4.43
C ILE A 26 3.40 3.53 4.69
N ILE A 27 3.12 4.41 3.72
CA ILE A 27 2.06 5.44 3.83
C ILE A 27 0.68 4.77 3.99
N ALA A 28 0.37 3.73 3.21
CA ALA A 28 -0.90 3.01 3.33
C ALA A 28 -1.05 2.32 4.70
N ASN A 29 0.01 1.73 5.26
CA ASN A 29 -0.01 1.17 6.62
C ASN A 29 -0.12 2.26 7.70
N GLY A 30 0.53 3.41 7.51
CA GLY A 30 0.39 4.58 8.38
C GLY A 30 -1.05 5.09 8.41
N VAL A 31 -1.73 5.18 7.26
CA VAL A 31 -3.15 5.53 7.19
C VAL A 31 -4.04 4.45 7.83
N ALA A 32 -3.68 3.16 7.69
CA ALA A 32 -4.43 2.08 8.34
C ALA A 32 -4.38 2.13 9.89
N LEU A 33 -3.34 2.73 10.47
CA LEU A 33 -3.22 2.98 11.92
C LEU A 33 -4.09 4.18 12.40
N ILE A 34 -4.59 5.03 11.51
CA ILE A 34 -5.49 6.15 11.86
C ILE A 34 -6.89 5.62 12.23
N LEU A 35 -7.36 4.56 11.58
CA LEU A 35 -8.70 4.01 11.82
C LEU A 35 -8.92 3.53 13.28
N PRO A 36 -8.05 2.70 13.90
CA PRO A 36 -8.20 2.33 15.31
C PRO A 36 -8.06 3.53 16.28
N TYR A 37 -7.31 4.56 15.91
CA TYR A 37 -7.24 5.80 16.69
C TYR A 37 -8.57 6.57 16.68
N LEU A 38 -9.24 6.65 15.52
CA LEU A 38 -10.58 7.26 15.41
C LEU A 38 -11.65 6.44 16.13
N ILE A 39 -11.58 5.10 16.06
CA ILE A 39 -12.47 4.21 16.83
C ILE A 39 -12.29 4.44 18.33
N ARG A 40 -11.03 4.55 18.81
CA ARG A 40 -10.77 4.91 20.20
C ARG A 40 -11.35 6.28 20.56
N LEU A 41 -11.16 7.30 19.72
CA LEU A 41 -11.72 8.63 19.98
C LEU A 41 -13.26 8.60 20.09
N ALA A 42 -13.95 7.76 19.30
CA ALA A 42 -15.38 7.55 19.44
C ALA A 42 -15.76 6.89 20.77
N VAL A 43 -15.04 5.85 21.20
CA VAL A 43 -15.26 5.16 22.48
C VAL A 43 -14.96 6.09 23.67
N ASP A 44 -13.87 6.84 23.63
CA ASP A 44 -13.51 7.82 24.66
C ASP A 44 -14.59 8.93 24.74
N SER A 45 -15.17 9.35 23.60
CA SER A 45 -16.28 10.31 23.56
C SER A 45 -17.62 9.77 24.10
N LEU A 46 -17.82 8.46 24.15
CA LEU A 46 -19.01 7.82 24.74
C LEU A 46 -18.96 7.75 26.28
N GLN A 47 -17.76 7.80 26.87
CA GLN A 47 -17.58 7.72 28.33
C GLN A 47 -17.89 9.06 29.01
N VAL A 48 -17.62 10.17 28.32
CA VAL A 48 -18.12 11.49 28.70
C VAL A 48 -19.58 11.61 28.26
N ARG A 49 -20.44 12.29 29.04
CA ARG A 49 -21.83 12.56 28.65
C ARG A 49 -21.86 13.55 27.45
N THR A 50 -21.88 12.99 26.26
CA THR A 50 -21.65 13.70 24.99
C THR A 50 -22.93 13.82 24.17
N ASP A 51 -23.10 14.96 23.48
CA ASP A 51 -24.23 15.24 22.60
C ASP A 51 -24.31 14.27 21.40
N PRO A 52 -25.50 13.75 21.02
CA PRO A 52 -25.66 12.86 19.86
C PRO A 52 -25.11 13.46 18.54
N GLY A 53 -25.12 14.78 18.39
CA GLY A 53 -24.56 15.48 17.23
C GLY A 53 -23.03 15.39 17.13
N VAL A 54 -22.32 15.26 18.26
CA VAL A 54 -20.87 15.00 18.27
C VAL A 54 -20.59 13.56 17.85
N LEU A 55 -21.40 12.61 18.35
CA LEU A 55 -21.30 11.20 17.99
C LEU A 55 -21.51 10.98 16.48
N LEU A 56 -22.52 11.62 15.89
CA LEU A 56 -22.77 11.59 14.45
C LEU A 56 -21.58 12.15 13.65
N ARG A 57 -20.96 13.25 14.09
CA ARG A 57 -19.76 13.81 13.43
C ARG A 57 -18.58 12.85 13.48
N ILE A 58 -18.31 12.20 14.61
CA ILE A 58 -17.22 11.23 14.73
C ILE A 58 -17.50 9.97 13.88
N GLY A 59 -18.73 9.45 13.89
CA GLY A 59 -19.12 8.33 13.04
C GLY A 59 -18.96 8.62 11.54
N LEU A 60 -19.37 9.81 11.10
CA LEU A 60 -19.22 10.24 9.70
C LEU A 60 -17.72 10.41 9.33
N LEU A 61 -16.90 10.96 10.23
CA LEU A 61 -15.44 11.01 10.05
C LEU A 61 -14.81 9.62 9.94
N ILE A 62 -15.24 8.64 10.75
CA ILE A 62 -14.77 7.24 10.66
C ILE A 62 -15.12 6.64 9.29
N VAL A 63 -16.34 6.83 8.79
CA VAL A 63 -16.75 6.34 7.47
C VAL A 63 -15.93 7.02 6.36
N LEU A 64 -15.74 8.34 6.42
CA LEU A 64 -15.02 9.10 5.40
C LEU A 64 -13.52 8.72 5.36
N VAL A 65 -12.86 8.60 6.53
CA VAL A 65 -11.47 8.12 6.62
C VAL A 65 -11.35 6.66 6.21
N GLY A 66 -12.31 5.80 6.57
CA GLY A 66 -12.35 4.40 6.14
C GLY A 66 -12.46 4.25 4.61
N LEU A 67 -13.27 5.08 3.95
CA LEU A 67 -13.35 5.14 2.48
C LEU A 67 -12.02 5.59 1.86
N VAL A 68 -11.40 6.65 2.38
CA VAL A 68 -10.09 7.14 1.91
C VAL A 68 -9.00 6.07 2.12
N GLN A 69 -8.98 5.40 3.27
CA GLN A 69 -8.08 4.28 3.55
C GLN A 69 -8.31 3.12 2.58
N ALA A 70 -9.55 2.74 2.31
CA ALA A 70 -9.88 1.64 1.38
C ALA A 70 -9.39 1.95 -0.04
N ILE A 71 -9.62 3.19 -0.52
CA ILE A 71 -9.14 3.67 -1.83
C ILE A 71 -7.61 3.63 -1.89
N LEU A 72 -6.92 4.21 -0.90
CA LEU A 72 -5.44 4.21 -0.84
C LEU A 72 -4.86 2.79 -0.76
N SER A 73 -5.50 1.90 0.01
CA SER A 73 -5.09 0.50 0.15
C SER A 73 -5.28 -0.29 -1.15
N TYR A 74 -6.36 -0.02 -1.88
CA TYR A 74 -6.62 -0.62 -3.19
C TYR A 74 -5.57 -0.19 -4.22
N TYR A 75 -5.34 1.12 -4.38
CA TYR A 75 -4.32 1.63 -5.31
C TYR A 75 -2.90 1.20 -4.94
N GLY A 76 -2.54 1.18 -3.65
CA GLY A 76 -1.25 0.66 -3.19
C GLY A 76 -1.01 -0.79 -3.58
N ARG A 77 -2.01 -1.67 -3.36
CA ARG A 77 -1.95 -3.08 -3.79
C ARG A 77 -1.92 -3.24 -5.32
N PHE A 78 -2.67 -2.43 -6.05
CA PHE A 78 -2.69 -2.45 -7.51
C PHE A 78 -1.32 -2.08 -8.10
N ILE A 79 -0.69 -1.01 -7.60
CA ILE A 79 0.65 -0.59 -8.03
C ILE A 79 1.69 -1.67 -7.74
N GLN A 80 1.64 -2.33 -6.57
CA GLN A 80 2.54 -3.45 -6.26
C GLN A 80 2.34 -4.65 -7.21
N ALA A 81 1.09 -5.00 -7.53
CA ALA A 81 0.79 -6.09 -8.46
C ALA A 81 1.31 -5.79 -9.88
N GLU A 82 1.13 -4.56 -10.38
CA GLU A 82 1.61 -4.15 -11.70
C GLU A 82 3.15 -4.10 -11.78
N VAL A 83 3.82 -3.55 -10.76
CA VAL A 83 5.29 -3.54 -10.71
C VAL A 83 5.84 -4.98 -10.69
N SER A 84 5.21 -5.89 -9.94
CA SER A 84 5.59 -7.31 -9.92
C SER A 84 5.42 -7.97 -11.30
N ARG A 85 4.24 -7.83 -11.92
CA ARG A 85 3.94 -8.39 -13.25
C ARG A 85 4.86 -7.87 -14.34
N ARG A 86 5.20 -6.58 -14.32
CA ARG A 86 6.12 -5.95 -15.28
C ARG A 86 7.54 -6.51 -15.16
N ILE A 87 8.05 -6.68 -13.94
CA ILE A 87 9.36 -7.29 -13.70
C ILE A 87 9.39 -8.74 -14.17
N GLU A 88 8.32 -9.51 -13.93
CA GLU A 88 8.23 -10.90 -14.40
C GLU A 88 8.17 -11.00 -15.93
N TYR A 89 7.44 -10.11 -16.61
CA TYR A 89 7.40 -10.06 -18.07
C TYR A 89 8.76 -9.77 -18.71
N GLU A 90 9.48 -8.76 -18.21
CA GLU A 90 10.81 -8.41 -18.71
C GLU A 90 11.82 -9.55 -18.44
N LEU A 91 11.77 -10.19 -17.27
CA LEU A 91 12.59 -11.35 -16.93
C LEU A 91 12.32 -12.55 -17.85
N ARG A 92 11.04 -12.87 -18.13
CA ARG A 92 10.67 -13.97 -19.05
C ARG A 92 11.17 -13.67 -20.47
N ALA A 93 11.01 -12.44 -20.96
CA ALA A 93 11.41 -12.06 -22.31
C ALA A 93 12.93 -12.20 -22.54
N ASP A 94 13.76 -11.79 -21.56
CA ASP A 94 15.21 -11.93 -21.68
C ASP A 94 15.71 -13.37 -21.41
N LEU A 95 14.99 -14.18 -20.62
CA LEU A 95 15.26 -15.61 -20.49
C LEU A 95 14.98 -16.36 -21.81
N PHE A 96 13.85 -16.10 -22.48
CA PHE A 96 13.54 -16.73 -23.78
C PHE A 96 14.64 -16.44 -24.81
N LYS A 97 15.07 -15.18 -24.96
CA LYS A 97 16.20 -14.79 -25.84
C LYS A 97 17.54 -15.45 -25.50
N HIS A 98 17.69 -16.00 -24.29
CA HIS A 98 18.91 -16.70 -23.87
C HIS A 98 18.84 -18.21 -24.15
N PHE A 99 17.65 -18.80 -24.15
CA PHE A 99 17.41 -20.21 -24.49
C PHE A 99 17.13 -20.44 -25.99
N GLU A 100 16.89 -19.38 -26.76
CA GLU A 100 16.73 -19.42 -28.23
C GLU A 100 18.11 -19.34 -28.96
N LYS A 101 19.16 -19.89 -28.35
CA LYS A 101 20.54 -19.96 -28.85
C LYS A 101 21.24 -21.25 -28.40
#